data_AF-A0A0M8KPV7-F1
#
_entry.id   AF-A0A0M8KPV7-F1
#
_cell.length_a   1.000
_cell.length_b   1.000
_cell.length_c   1.000
_cell.angle_alpha   90.00
_cell.angle_beta   90.00
_cell.angle_gamma   90.00
#
_symmetry.space_group_name_H-M   'P 1'
#
loop_
_entity.id
_entity.type
_entity.pdbx_description
1 polymer ?
#
loop_
_entity_poly.entity_id
_entity_poly.type
_entity_poly.pdbx_seq_one_letter_code
_entity_poly.pdbx_strand_id
1 'polypeptide(L)'
;MGLKIDTHDYETKRRNVEKFLDGGDKVKVIIRFRGREQSRPERGVKLLQRMAEDVSEYGFVESHPRQDGRNMVMVFGPHKKKAQAMAEARKRKTDAEKAAARGKDDESTPEAEAGAES
;
A
#
# COMPACT_ATOMS: atom_id res chain seq x y z
N MET A 1 2.17 11.41 -6.12
CA MET A 1 2.60 12.80 -5.85
C MET A 1 3.90 13.08 -6.61
N GLY A 2 4.08 14.27 -7.17
CA GLY A 2 5.35 14.66 -7.83
C GLY A 2 6.31 15.34 -6.86
N LEU A 3 7.60 15.42 -7.19
CA LEU A 3 8.59 16.09 -6.34
C LEU A 3 8.36 17.62 -6.26
N LYS A 4 7.82 18.21 -7.32
CA LYS A 4 7.39 19.63 -7.37
C LYS A 4 5.90 19.75 -7.12
N ILE A 5 5.43 19.25 -5.98
CA ILE A 5 4.03 19.47 -5.59
C ILE A 5 3.80 20.94 -5.29
N ASP A 6 2.64 21.46 -5.67
CA ASP A 6 2.16 22.77 -5.22
C ASP A 6 1.62 22.69 -3.79
N THR A 7 1.70 23.79 -3.04
CA THR A 7 1.20 23.84 -1.65
C THR A 7 -0.25 23.40 -1.53
N HIS A 8 -1.13 23.80 -2.46
CA HIS A 8 -2.55 23.44 -2.42
C HIS A 8 -2.79 21.94 -2.66
N ASP A 9 -2.04 21.33 -3.59
CA ASP A 9 -2.12 19.88 -3.81
C ASP A 9 -1.54 19.12 -2.60
N TYR A 10 -0.47 19.63 -1.99
CA TYR A 10 0.11 19.04 -0.77
C TYR A 10 -0.93 18.98 0.35
N GLU A 11 -1.61 20.09 0.64
CA GLU A 11 -2.63 20.16 1.68
C GLU A 11 -3.81 19.22 1.40
N THR A 12 -4.22 19.12 0.14
CA THR A 12 -5.28 18.20 -0.28
C THR A 12 -4.87 16.75 -0.04
N LYS A 13 -3.63 16.37 -0.39
CA LYS A 13 -3.11 15.02 -0.13
C LYS A 13 -3.00 14.76 1.36
N ARG A 14 -2.43 15.69 2.13
CA ARG A 14 -2.33 15.61 3.60
C ARG A 14 -3.70 15.30 4.23
N ARG A 15 -4.72 16.10 3.92
CA ARG A 15 -6.08 15.91 4.46
C ARG A 15 -6.66 14.53 4.12
N ASN A 16 -6.35 14.00 2.95
CA ASN A 16 -6.77 12.64 2.59
C ASN A 16 -6.04 11.58 3.40
N VAL A 17 -4.73 11.72 3.60
CA VAL A 17 -3.95 10.82 4.46
C VAL A 17 -4.52 10.82 5.88
N GLU A 18 -4.77 11.99 6.46
CA GLU A 18 -5.39 12.15 7.79
C GLU A 18 -6.72 11.40 7.88
N LYS A 19 -7.61 11.60 6.89
CA LYS A 19 -8.91 10.91 6.82
C LYS A 19 -8.80 9.40 6.77
N PHE A 20 -7.88 8.86 5.97
CA PHE A 20 -7.69 7.41 5.87
C PHE A 20 -7.10 6.84 7.16
N LEU A 21 -6.13 7.52 7.78
CA LEU A 21 -5.55 7.09 9.05
C LEU A 21 -6.57 7.14 10.19
N ASP A 22 -7.39 8.19 10.26
CA ASP A 22 -8.51 8.26 11.23
C ASP A 22 -9.57 7.17 10.98
N GLY A 23 -9.78 6.83 9.71
CA GLY A 23 -10.61 5.69 9.29
C GLY A 23 -10.05 4.31 9.64
N GLY A 24 -8.78 4.22 10.09
CA GLY A 24 -8.12 2.95 10.40
C GLY A 24 -7.52 2.25 9.17
N ASP A 25 -7.38 2.95 8.05
CA ASP A 25 -6.73 2.45 6.85
C ASP A 25 -5.23 2.74 6.87
N LYS A 26 -4.45 1.80 6.31
CA LYS A 26 -3.03 2.04 6.02
C LYS A 26 -2.91 2.86 4.76
N VAL A 27 -1.96 3.81 4.76
CA VAL A 27 -1.75 4.71 3.63
C VAL A 27 -0.35 4.55 3.08
N LYS A 28 -0.25 4.21 1.79
CA LYS A 28 1.01 4.18 1.05
C LYS A 28 1.14 5.46 0.24
N VAL A 29 2.15 6.28 0.55
CA VAL A 29 2.46 7.49 -0.19
C VAL A 29 3.58 7.21 -1.16
N ILE A 30 3.37 7.59 -2.43
CA ILE A 30 4.32 7.37 -3.52
C ILE A 30 4.66 8.71 -4.17
N ILE A 31 5.94 9.06 -4.11
CA ILE A 31 6.53 10.14 -4.89
C ILE A 31 7.09 9.53 -6.17
N ARG A 32 6.73 10.09 -7.32
CA ARG A 32 7.32 9.71 -8.61
C ARG A 32 8.34 10.77 -9.02
N PHE A 33 9.58 10.38 -9.21
CA PHE A 33 10.61 11.25 -9.75
C PHE A 33 10.48 11.35 -11.27
N ARG A 34 10.62 12.55 -11.83
CA ARG A 34 10.59 12.77 -13.28
C ARG A 34 11.91 13.38 -13.77
N GLY A 35 12.49 12.79 -14.80
CA GLY A 35 13.73 13.28 -15.43
C GLY A 35 14.88 13.47 -14.44
N ARG A 36 15.44 14.69 -14.38
CA ARG A 36 16.61 15.07 -13.56
C ARG A 36 16.36 15.07 -12.04
N GLU A 37 15.18 14.69 -11.59
CA GLU A 37 14.83 14.63 -10.17
C GLU A 37 15.33 13.34 -9.49
N GLN A 38 15.59 12.29 -10.26
CA GLN A 38 16.12 11.02 -9.73
C GLN A 38 17.49 11.17 -9.07
N SER A 39 18.28 12.16 -9.47
CA SER A 39 19.58 12.46 -8.85
C SER A 39 19.47 13.20 -7.52
N ARG A 40 18.25 13.56 -7.07
CA ARG A 40 18.01 14.29 -5.81
C ARG A 40 16.96 13.60 -4.94
N PRO A 41 17.19 12.34 -4.51
CA PRO A 41 16.25 11.61 -3.66
C PRO A 41 16.01 12.30 -2.31
N GLU A 42 17.01 13.04 -1.79
CA GLU A 42 16.92 13.77 -0.52
C GLU A 42 15.72 14.73 -0.44
N ARG A 43 15.35 15.36 -1.56
CA ARG A 43 14.17 16.25 -1.58
C ARG A 43 12.87 15.47 -1.40
N GLY A 44 12.79 14.25 -1.94
CA GLY A 44 11.66 13.37 -1.75
C GLY A 44 11.55 12.90 -0.29
N VAL A 45 12.70 12.58 0.32
CA VAL A 45 12.76 12.19 1.74
C VAL A 45 12.28 13.34 2.62
N LYS A 46 12.77 14.56 2.42
CA LYS A 46 12.32 15.74 3.19
C LYS A 46 10.82 15.99 3.07
N LEU A 47 10.26 15.80 1.87
CA LEU A 47 8.82 15.98 1.65
C LEU A 47 7.99 14.94 2.39
N LEU A 48 8.43 13.69 2.39
CA LEU A 48 7.78 12.60 3.11
C LEU A 48 7.93 12.75 4.62
N GLN A 49 9.09 13.22 5.10
CA GLN A 49 9.34 13.49 6.50
C GLN A 49 8.41 14.60 7.02
N ARG A 50 8.28 15.70 6.27
CA ARG A 50 7.32 16.77 6.60
C ARG A 50 5.89 16.24 6.69
N MET A 51 5.47 15.42 5.71
CA MET A 51 4.14 14.83 5.74
C MET A 51 3.96 13.91 6.95
N ALA A 52 4.99 13.16 7.35
CA ALA A 52 4.95 12.30 8.52
C ALA A 52 4.79 13.08 9.83
N GLU A 53 5.45 14.23 9.96
CA GLU A 53 5.27 15.14 11.10
C GLU A 53 3.84 15.68 11.13
N ASP A 54 3.33 16.14 9.99
CA ASP A 54 1.98 16.69 9.88
C ASP A 54 0.87 15.67 10.23
N VAL A 55 1.05 14.38 9.89
CA VAL A 55 0.05 13.33 10.15
C VAL A 55 0.32 12.50 11.42
N SER A 56 1.33 12.87 12.20
CA SER A 56 1.78 12.14 13.39
C SER A 56 0.70 11.97 14.47
N GLU A 57 -0.29 12.87 14.49
CA GLU A 57 -1.45 12.80 15.39
C GLU A 57 -2.42 11.66 15.04
N TYR A 58 -2.54 11.32 13.76
CA TYR A 58 -3.50 10.31 13.26
C TYR A 58 -2.88 8.93 13.05
N GLY A 59 -1.58 8.88 12.76
CA GLY A 59 -0.86 7.64 12.54
C GLY A 59 0.62 7.71 12.85
N PHE A 60 1.30 6.59 12.60
CA PHE A 60 2.74 6.44 12.76
C PHE A 60 3.38 5.97 11.45
N VAL A 61 4.68 6.14 11.34
CA VAL A 61 5.46 5.63 10.20
C VAL A 61 5.61 4.12 10.35
N GLU A 62 4.95 3.36 9.48
CA GLU A 62 5.11 1.90 9.43
C GLU A 62 6.35 1.50 8.62
N SER A 63 6.62 2.23 7.53
CA SER A 63 7.81 2.02 6.70
C SER A 63 8.42 3.35 6.31
N HIS A 64 9.70 3.52 6.63
CA HIS A 64 10.48 4.70 6.29
C HIS A 64 10.58 4.92 4.78
N PRO A 65 10.84 6.17 4.32
CA PRO A 65 11.01 6.47 2.91
C PRO A 65 12.09 5.59 2.28
N ARG A 66 11.70 4.77 1.30
CA ARG A 66 12.63 3.94 0.52
C ARG A 66 12.47 4.24 -0.96
N GLN A 67 13.60 4.27 -1.66
CA GLN A 67 13.59 4.37 -3.12
C GLN A 67 13.27 3.01 -3.74
N ASP A 68 12.29 3.01 -4.64
CA ASP A 68 11.84 1.88 -5.43
C ASP A 68 11.89 2.28 -6.91
N GLY A 69 13.06 2.07 -7.52
CA GLY A 69 13.36 2.49 -8.89
C GLY A 69 13.18 3.99 -9.10
N ARG A 70 12.15 4.36 -9.88
CA ARG A 70 11.80 5.76 -10.21
C ARG A 70 10.84 6.39 -9.20
N ASN A 71 10.50 5.66 -8.15
CA ASN A 71 9.54 6.05 -7.15
C ASN A 71 10.22 6.07 -5.78
N MET A 72 9.65 6.84 -4.85
CA MET A 72 9.96 6.75 -3.44
C MET A 72 8.67 6.49 -2.69
N VAL A 73 8.72 5.53 -1.79
CA VAL A 73 7.55 4.99 -1.11
C VAL A 73 7.75 5.12 0.39
N MET A 74 6.71 5.57 1.08
CA MET A 74 6.59 5.56 2.53
C MET A 74 5.21 5.02 2.91
N VAL A 75 5.11 4.32 4.04
CA VAL A 75 3.84 3.75 4.51
C VAL A 75 3.53 4.26 5.90
N PHE A 76 2.30 4.74 6.06
CA PHE A 76 1.73 5.18 7.33
C PHE A 76 0.73 4.14 7.84
N GLY A 77 0.85 3.84 9.13
CA GLY A 77 -0.09 3.01 9.87
C GLY A 77 -0.99 3.88 10.76
N PRO A 78 -2.28 3.56 10.89
CA PRO A 78 -3.20 4.29 11.76
C PRO A 78 -2.96 3.98 13.24
N HIS A 79 -3.21 4.95 14.13
CA HIS A 79 -3.08 4.72 15.57
C HIS A 79 -4.13 3.72 16.10
N LYS A 80 -3.72 2.87 17.06
CA LYS A 80 -4.44 1.66 17.51
C LYS A 80 -5.86 1.87 18.04
N LYS A 81 -6.28 3.08 18.39
CA LYS A 81 -7.60 3.33 19.01
C LYS A 81 -8.79 2.96 18.10
N LYS A 82 -8.60 2.88 16.77
CA LYS A 82 -9.60 2.36 15.81
C LYS A 82 -9.08 1.28 14.85
N ALA A 83 -7.76 1.18 14.65
CA ALA A 83 -7.15 0.24 13.70
C ALA A 83 -7.40 -1.25 14.00
N GLN A 84 -7.52 -1.62 15.29
CA GLN A 84 -7.72 -3.02 15.68
C GLN A 84 -9.12 -3.53 15.29
N ALA A 85 -10.15 -2.68 15.32
CA ALA A 85 -11.52 -3.05 14.96
C ALA A 85 -11.68 -3.36 13.45
N MET A 86 -10.92 -2.67 12.58
CA MET A 86 -11.04 -2.84 11.13
C MET A 86 -10.01 -3.82 10.55
N ALA A 87 -8.81 -3.94 11.16
CA ALA A 87 -7.82 -4.94 10.79
C ALA A 87 -8.33 -6.38 11.02
N GLU A 88 -9.09 -6.61 12.10
CA GLU A 88 -9.80 -7.89 12.29
C GLU A 88 -10.86 -8.13 11.20
N ALA A 89 -11.64 -7.11 10.83
CA ALA A 89 -12.67 -7.23 9.80
C ALA A 89 -12.11 -7.49 8.39
N ARG A 90 -10.98 -6.85 8.04
CA ARG A 90 -10.32 -7.02 6.73
C ARG A 90 -9.57 -8.34 6.63
N LYS A 91 -8.92 -8.77 7.73
CA LYS A 91 -8.26 -10.09 7.81
C LYS A 91 -9.29 -11.23 7.70
N ARG A 92 -10.52 -11.05 8.22
CA ARG A 92 -11.64 -11.98 8.02
C ARG A 92 -12.11 -12.07 6.54
N LYS A 93 -12.03 -10.98 5.77
CA LYS A 93 -12.39 -10.99 4.33
C LYS A 93 -11.32 -11.65 3.46
N THR A 94 -10.04 -11.39 3.70
CA THR A 94 -8.96 -11.99 2.90
C THR A 94 -8.69 -13.47 3.24
N ASP A 95 -8.94 -13.89 4.48
CA ASP A 95 -8.84 -15.32 4.86
C ASP A 95 -10.02 -16.14 4.31
N ALA A 96 -11.23 -15.57 4.29
CA ALA A 96 -12.42 -16.20 3.70
C ALA A 96 -12.31 -16.38 2.17
N GLU A 97 -11.73 -15.41 1.45
CA GLU A 97 -11.50 -15.51 0.00
C GLU A 97 -10.40 -16.53 -0.35
N LYS A 98 -9.38 -16.66 0.51
CA LYS A 98 -8.30 -17.65 0.36
C LYS A 98 -8.75 -19.09 0.69
N ALA A 99 -9.73 -19.26 1.57
CA ALA A 99 -10.33 -20.57 1.86
C ALA A 99 -11.23 -21.06 0.72
N ALA A 100 -11.96 -20.17 0.04
CA ALA A 100 -12.81 -20.53 -1.10
C ALA A 100 -12.00 -20.96 -2.35
N ALA A 101 -10.78 -20.46 -2.52
CA ALA A 101 -9.92 -20.78 -3.66
C ALA A 101 -9.19 -22.13 -3.54
N ARG A 102 -9.17 -22.79 -2.38
CA ARG A 102 -8.49 -24.09 -2.18
C ARG A 102 -9.38 -25.32 -2.31
N GLY A 103 -10.69 -25.14 -2.56
CA GLY A 103 -11.66 -26.24 -2.69
C GLY A 103 -11.95 -26.66 -4.13
N LYS A 104 -11.19 -26.19 -5.13
CA LYS A 104 -11.49 -26.41 -6.56
C LYS A 104 -10.39 -27.14 -7.35
N ASP A 105 -9.34 -27.63 -6.69
CA ASP A 105 -8.19 -28.28 -7.33
C ASP A 105 -8.11 -29.81 -7.07
N ASP A 106 -9.21 -30.45 -6.69
CA ASP A 106 -9.26 -31.91 -6.44
C ASP A 106 -10.38 -32.57 -7.26
N GLU A 107 -10.38 -32.41 -8.59
CA GLU A 107 -10.95 -33.43 -9.49
C GLU A 107 -10.46 -33.18 -10.94
N SER A 108 -9.38 -33.86 -11.32
CA SER A 108 -9.07 -34.14 -12.73
C SER A 108 -8.22 -35.41 -12.77
N THR A 109 -8.92 -36.53 -12.94
CA THR A 109 -8.41 -37.88 -13.16
C THR A 109 -7.54 -37.93 -14.42
N PRO A 110 -6.38 -38.62 -14.42
CA PRO A 110 -5.57 -38.78 -15.63
C PRO A 110 -6.19 -39.84 -16.56
N GLU A 111 -6.54 -39.44 -17.78
CA GLU A 111 -7.01 -40.32 -18.85
C GLU A 111 -5.81 -40.99 -19.54
N ALA A 112 -5.81 -42.32 -19.58
CA ALA A 112 -4.81 -43.15 -20.25
C ALA A 112 -5.26 -43.45 -21.68
N GLU A 113 -4.50 -43.00 -22.67
CA GLU A 113 -4.68 -43.35 -24.08
C GLU A 113 -4.27 -44.81 -24.34
N ALA A 114 -5.24 -45.65 -24.70
CA ALA A 114 -4.99 -46.96 -25.31
C ALA A 114 -5.29 -46.83 -26.82
N GLY A 115 -4.23 -46.76 -27.62
CA GLY A 115 -4.31 -46.91 -29.07
C GLY A 115 -4.52 -48.38 -29.45
N ALA A 116 -5.51 -48.64 -30.30
CA ALA A 116 -5.66 -49.89 -31.04
C ALA A 116 -6.23 -49.56 -32.42
N GLU A 117 -5.35 -49.52 -33.42
CA GLU A 117 -5.72 -49.60 -34.83
C GLU A 117 -4.84 -50.68 -35.48
N SER A 118 -5.51 -51.72 -35.97
CA SER A 118 -5.08 -52.83 -36.85
C SER A 118 -4.04 -53.85 -36.35
#